data_AF-A0A352MHR2-F1
#
_entry.id   AF-A0A352MHR2-F1
#
_cell.length_a   1.000
_cell.length_b   1.000
_cell.length_c   1.000
_cell.angle_alpha   90.00
_cell.angle_beta   90.00
_cell.angle_gamma   90.00
#
_symmetry.space_group_name_H-M   'P 1'
#
loop_
_entity.id
_entity.type
_entity.pdbx_description
1 polymer ?
#
loop_
_entity_poly.entity_id
_entity_poly.type
_entity_poly.pdbx_seq_one_letter_code
_entity_poly.pdbx_strand_id
1 'polypeptide(L)' 'KSLETIVDSLTTRRYSKLPWLEWDDAQMAGKFMSVPERTDIPEDIKEQLIVELYSK' A
#
# COMPACT_ATOMS: atom_id res chain seq x y z
N LYS A 1 2.71 -6.50 22.92
CA LYS A 1 1.82 -5.39 22.48
C LYS A 1 2.18 -4.84 21.10
N SER A 2 3.38 -4.34 20.83
CA SER A 2 3.73 -3.81 19.49
C SER A 2 3.83 -4.89 18.39
N LEU A 3 4.35 -6.08 18.71
CA LEU A 3 4.46 -7.19 17.74
C LEU A 3 3.10 -7.75 17.31
N GLU A 4 2.13 -7.84 18.24
CA GLU A 4 0.77 -8.28 17.93
C GLU A 4 0.07 -7.32 16.97
N THR A 5 0.26 -6.01 17.15
CA THR A 5 -0.29 -4.99 16.25
C THR A 5 0.30 -5.07 14.85
N ILE A 6 1.59 -5.41 14.71
CA ILE A 6 2.23 -5.62 13.41
C ILE A 6 1.63 -6.85 12.73
N VAL A 7 1.46 -7.96 13.45
CA VAL A 7 0.86 -9.19 12.91
C VAL A 7 -0.59 -8.97 12.49
N ASP A 8 -1.41 -8.30 13.30
CA ASP A 8 -2.80 -7.97 12.96
C ASP A 8 -2.91 -7.02 11.76
N SER A 9 -1.94 -6.12 11.58
CA SER A 9 -1.91 -5.24 10.40
C SER A 9 -1.60 -6.01 9.12
N LEU A 10 -0.73 -7.03 9.21
CA LEU A 10 -0.37 -7.89 8.08
C LEU A 10 -1.51 -8.85 7.69
N THR A 11 -2.27 -9.38 8.65
CA THR A 11 -3.40 -10.29 8.36
C THR A 11 -4.56 -9.63 7.62
N THR A 12 -4.61 -8.29 7.59
CA THR A 12 -5.64 -7.53 6.85
C THR A 12 -5.53 -7.71 5.32
N ARG A 13 -4.48 -8.37 4.79
CA ARG A 13 -4.34 -8.79 3.37
C ARG A 13 -4.58 -7.69 2.33
N ARG A 14 -4.32 -6.42 2.68
CA ARG A 14 -4.51 -5.30 1.75
C ARG A 14 -3.63 -5.41 0.50
N TYR A 15 -2.51 -6.12 0.61
CA TYR A 15 -1.59 -6.42 -0.48
C TYR A 15 -2.16 -7.35 -1.55
N SER A 16 -3.19 -8.17 -1.25
CA SER A 16 -3.78 -9.09 -2.23
C SER A 16 -4.45 -8.39 -3.42
N LYS A 17 -4.71 -7.09 -3.30
CA LYS A 17 -5.32 -6.25 -4.34
C LYS A 17 -4.32 -5.36 -5.09
N LEU A 18 -3.03 -5.46 -4.77
CA LEU A 18 -1.99 -4.61 -5.33
C LEU A 18 -1.24 -5.40 -6.42
N PRO A 19 -1.48 -5.17 -7.72
CA PRO A 19 -0.84 -5.92 -8.81
C PRO A 19 0.68 -5.70 -8.90
N TRP A 20 1.19 -4.67 -8.23
CA TRP A 20 2.58 -4.23 -8.22
C TRP A 20 3.40 -4.75 -7.02
N LEU A 21 2.74 -5.37 -6.05
CA LEU A 21 3.35 -5.86 -4.82
C LEU A 21 3.01 -7.34 -4.63
N GLU A 22 4.01 -8.20 -4.70
CA GLU A 22 3.89 -9.60 -4.31
C GLU A 22 4.24 -9.74 -2.83
N TRP A 23 3.44 -10.46 -2.06
CA TRP A 23 3.65 -10.66 -0.63
C TRP A 23 3.74 -12.15 -0.30
N ASP A 24 4.82 -12.53 0.39
CA ASP A 24 5.04 -13.86 0.93
C ASP A 24 4.76 -13.86 2.44
N ASP A 25 3.62 -14.46 2.82
CA ASP A 25 3.20 -14.62 4.22
C ASP A 25 4.12 -15.55 5.02
N ALA A 26 4.82 -16.49 4.37
CA ALA A 26 5.69 -17.46 5.04
C ALA A 26 7.02 -16.82 5.46
N GLN A 27 7.55 -15.92 4.63
CA GLN A 27 8.79 -15.19 4.91
C GLN A 27 8.54 -13.78 5.48
N MET A 28 7.28 -13.35 5.57
CA MET A 28 6.90 -11.97 5.91
C MET A 28 7.65 -10.95 5.04
N ALA A 29 7.77 -11.23 3.75
CA ALA A 29 8.57 -10.46 2.80
C ALA A 29 7.69 -9.96 1.65
N GLY A 30 7.86 -8.68 1.28
CA GLY A 30 7.21 -8.09 0.11
C GLY A 30 8.22 -7.87 -1.02
N LYS A 31 7.83 -8.21 -2.25
CA LYS A 31 8.61 -7.96 -3.45
C LYS A 31 7.91 -6.93 -4.33
N PHE A 32 8.62 -5.85 -4.60
CA PHE A 32 8.19 -4.82 -5.53
C PHE A 32 8.43 -5.28 -6.97
N MET A 33 7.36 -5.52 -7.71
CA MET A 33 7.42 -6.12 -9.05
C MET A 33 7.44 -5.08 -10.15
N SER A 34 6.64 -4.03 -10.01
CA SER A 34 6.51 -2.97 -11.01
C SER A 34 6.08 -1.67 -10.34
N VAL A 35 6.28 -0.55 -11.04
CA VAL A 35 5.75 0.74 -10.60
C VAL A 35 4.24 0.76 -10.88
N PRO A 36 3.38 0.92 -9.86
CA PRO A 36 1.94 0.98 -10.07
C PRO A 36 1.51 2.17 -10.93
N GLU A 37 0.44 1.97 -11.69
CA GLU A 37 -0.32 3.09 -12.24
C GLU A 37 -1.30 3.65 -11.19
N ARG A 38 -1.77 4.88 -11.39
CA ARG A 38 -2.67 5.55 -10.44
C ARG A 38 -3.97 4.76 -10.22
N THR A 39 -4.43 4.04 -11.24
CA THR A 39 -5.61 3.18 -11.20
C THR A 39 -5.44 1.95 -10.30
N ASP A 40 -4.20 1.54 -10.04
CA ASP A 40 -3.87 0.38 -9.21
C ASP A 40 -3.78 0.74 -7.72
N ILE A 41 -3.95 2.02 -7.39
CA ILE A 41 -3.90 2.55 -6.02
C ILE A 41 -5.37 2.78 -5.58
N PRO A 42 -5.90 1.96 -4.64
CA PRO A 42 -7.30 2.04 -4.21
C PRO A 42 -7.63 3.29 -3.38
N GLU A 43 -6.64 4.09 -3.04
CA GLU A 43 -6.80 5.32 -2.26
C GLU A 43 -7.38 6.47 -3.11
N ASP A 44 -8.60 6.86 -2.76
CA ASP A 44 -9.28 8.06 -3.27
C ASP A 44 -8.61 9.32 -2.71
N ILE A 45 -7.50 9.70 -3.34
CA ILE A 45 -6.73 10.91 -3.02
C ILE A 45 -7.04 11.94 -4.10
N LYS A 46 -7.57 13.09 -3.67
CA LYS A 46 -7.74 14.28 -4.51
C LYS A 46 -6.40 14.98 -4.67
N GLU A 47 -5.57 14.45 -5.57
CA GLU A 47 -4.24 14.99 -5.87
C GLU A 47 -4.27 16.49 -6.18
N GLN A 48 -5.34 16.96 -6.83
CA GLN A 48 -5.57 18.38 -7.08
C GLN A 48 -5.51 19.25 -5.82
N LEU A 49 -6.05 18.78 -4.68
CA LEU A 49 -5.98 19.52 -3.41
C LEU A 49 -4.55 19.59 -2.86
N ILE A 50 -3.75 18.56 -3.10
CA ILE A 50 -2.34 18.52 -2.68
C ILE A 50 -1.54 19.51 -3.53
N VAL A 51 -1.76 19.53 -4.85
CA VAL A 51 -1.13 20.50 -5.76
C VAL A 51 -1.51 21.93 -5.39
N GLU A 52 -2.79 22.18 -5.12
CA GLU A 52 -3.29 23.50 -4.69
C GLU A 52 -2.65 23.95 -3.36
N LEU A 53 -2.37 23.03 -2.43
CA LEU A 53 -1.73 23.33 -1.15
C LEU A 53 -0.28 23.79 -1.31
N TYR A 54 0.49 23.10 -2.16
CA TYR A 54 1.93 23.36 -2.36
C TYR A 54 2.24 24.39 -3.46
N SER A 55 1.23 24.80 -4.23
CA SER A 55 1.34 25.90 -5.20
C SER A 55 1.10 27.28 -4.56
N LYS A 56 0.84 27.34 -3.25
CA LYS A 56 0.85 28.56 -2.44
C LYS A 56 2.24 28.85 -1.90
#